data_AF-A0A5C6EP87-F1
#
_entry.id   AF-A0A5C6EP87-F1
#
_cell.length_a   1.000
_cell.length_b   1.000
_cell.length_c   1.000
_cell.angle_alpha   90.00
_cell.angle_beta   90.00
_cell.angle_gamma   90.00
#
_symmetry.space_group_name_H-M   'P 1'
#
loop_
_entity.id
_entity.type
_entity.pdbx_description
1 polymer ?
#
loop_
_entity_poly.entity_id
_entity_poly.type
_entity_poly.pdbx_seq_one_letter_code
_entity_poly.pdbx_strand_id
1 'polypeptide(L)'
;MVTDPRTEIARLLCRQVRVLSVDQIAREYFCECLDSKTQALEAVRRLESLGYVSSRKISVRQLGLHQAPLFQWSPGQSEMPDFAKIAAANRKRWRGDLACTSVISATPKAHKRFGGTPRRVRLQEVEHDLRVADLWFSLSAVQQLDWKTEDSLAKNAFGNRRPDAVLEQGITKVIEVAGRSYSSTKLEAIFNHFNHLPLEFA
;
A
#
# COMPACT_ATOMS: atom_id res chain seq x y z
N MET A 1 -4.22 -16.97 19.85
CA MET A 1 -2.90 -17.48 19.40
C MET A 1 -2.14 -16.30 18.83
N VAL A 2 -1.00 -15.94 19.40
CA VAL A 2 -0.11 -14.91 18.82
C VAL A 2 0.54 -15.55 17.60
N THR A 3 0.18 -15.13 16.40
CA THR A 3 0.78 -15.66 15.18
C THR A 3 2.22 -15.16 15.07
N ASP A 4 3.15 -16.03 14.65
CA ASP A 4 4.55 -15.67 14.42
C ASP A 4 4.65 -14.48 13.44
N PRO A 5 5.31 -13.36 13.80
CA PRO A 5 5.45 -12.17 12.95
C PRO A 5 5.92 -12.48 11.53
N ARG A 6 6.82 -13.46 11.35
CA ARG A 6 7.29 -13.87 10.02
C ARG A 6 6.17 -14.43 9.15
N THR A 7 5.27 -15.20 9.75
CA THR A 7 4.11 -15.76 9.05
C THR A 7 3.14 -14.65 8.67
N GLU A 8 2.93 -13.67 9.55
CA GLU A 8 2.12 -12.48 9.24
C GLU A 8 2.70 -11.66 8.10
N ILE A 9 4.00 -11.36 8.13
CA ILE A 9 4.69 -10.63 7.05
C ILE A 9 4.52 -11.34 5.69
N ALA A 10 4.75 -12.66 5.65
CA ALA A 10 4.61 -13.43 4.41
C ALA A 10 3.15 -13.46 3.92
N ARG A 11 2.18 -13.61 4.82
CA ARG A 11 0.76 -13.58 4.48
C ARG A 11 0.33 -12.19 3.99
N LEU A 12 0.83 -11.13 4.62
CA LEU A 12 0.54 -9.74 4.28
C LEU A 12 1.00 -9.43 2.84
N LEU A 13 2.26 -9.75 2.53
CA LEU A 13 2.85 -9.62 1.18
C LEU A 13 2.14 -10.44 0.10
N CYS A 14 1.43 -11.50 0.49
CA CYS A 14 0.68 -12.32 -0.45
C CYS A 14 -0.72 -11.79 -0.73
N ARG A 15 -1.36 -11.12 0.25
CA ARG A 15 -2.81 -10.87 0.23
C ARG A 15 -3.18 -9.39 0.23
N GLN A 16 -2.43 -8.55 0.94
CA GLN A 16 -2.86 -7.18 1.24
C GLN A 16 -1.95 -6.09 0.69
N VAL A 17 -0.67 -6.39 0.49
CA VAL A 17 0.30 -5.44 -0.07
C VAL A 17 1.26 -6.20 -0.97
N ARG A 18 1.85 -5.52 -1.96
CA ARG A 18 2.80 -6.16 -2.89
C ARG A 18 4.22 -6.20 -2.37
N VAL A 19 4.61 -5.13 -1.66
CA VAL A 19 5.96 -4.94 -1.17
C VAL A 19 5.94 -4.32 0.23
N LEU A 20 7.04 -4.52 0.95
CA LEU A 20 7.35 -3.87 2.21
C LEU A 20 8.81 -3.43 2.20
N SER A 21 9.15 -2.37 2.91
CA SER A 21 10.53 -2.10 3.28
C SER A 21 10.89 -2.80 4.60
N VAL A 22 12.18 -3.02 4.83
CA VAL A 22 12.67 -3.47 6.15
C VAL A 22 12.28 -2.48 7.25
N ASP A 23 12.29 -1.17 6.98
CA ASP A 23 11.93 -0.16 7.97
C ASP A 23 10.43 -0.20 8.31
N GLN A 24 9.55 -0.50 7.34
CA GLN A 24 8.14 -0.79 7.60
C GLN A 24 7.99 -2.05 8.47
N ILE A 25 8.70 -3.15 8.13
CA ILE A 25 8.65 -4.38 8.93
C ILE A 25 9.13 -4.12 10.37
N ALA A 26 10.25 -3.43 10.56
CA ALA A 26 10.80 -3.09 11.86
C ALA A 26 9.82 -2.29 12.70
N ARG A 27 9.22 -1.26 12.10
CA ARG A 27 8.27 -0.37 12.77
C ARG A 27 6.96 -1.06 13.15
N GLU A 28 6.45 -1.96 12.32
CA GLU A 28 5.09 -2.49 12.49
C GLU A 28 5.06 -3.85 13.22
N TYR A 29 6.10 -4.67 13.09
CA TYR A 29 6.14 -6.02 13.68
C TYR A 29 7.13 -6.18 14.84
N PHE A 30 8.10 -5.28 14.96
CA PHE A 30 9.19 -5.38 15.94
C PHE A 30 9.38 -4.08 16.74
N CYS A 31 8.38 -3.21 16.82
CA CYS A 31 8.46 -1.92 17.51
C CYS A 31 8.80 -2.02 19.00
N GLU A 32 8.40 -3.11 19.65
CA GLU A 32 8.67 -3.36 21.08
C GLU A 32 10.08 -3.94 21.33
N CYS A 33 10.82 -4.28 20.27
CA CYS A 33 12.18 -4.78 20.38
C CYS A 33 13.19 -3.63 20.54
N LEU A 34 14.19 -3.81 21.41
CA LEU A 34 15.29 -2.85 21.60
C LEU A 34 16.06 -2.55 20.29
N ASP A 35 16.21 -3.55 19.42
CA ASP A 35 16.77 -3.41 18.08
C ASP A 35 15.80 -3.96 17.02
N SER A 36 14.73 -3.19 16.79
CA SER A 36 13.66 -3.53 15.84
C SER A 36 14.17 -3.77 14.41
N LYS A 37 15.20 -3.03 13.98
CA LYS A 37 15.75 -3.14 12.63
C LYS A 37 16.55 -4.42 12.45
N THR A 38 17.36 -4.81 13.42
CA THR A 38 18.08 -6.09 13.38
C THR A 38 17.09 -7.26 13.39
N GLN A 39 16.06 -7.22 14.23
CA GLN A 39 15.02 -8.25 14.27
C GLN A 39 14.26 -8.37 12.94
N ALA A 40 13.90 -7.24 12.32
CA ALA A 40 13.28 -7.24 10.99
C ALA A 40 14.19 -7.86 9.91
N LEU A 41 15.47 -7.53 9.91
CA LEU A 41 16.44 -8.10 8.97
C LEU A 41 16.61 -9.61 9.16
N GLU A 42 16.67 -10.08 10.40
CA GLU A 42 16.74 -11.52 10.72
C GLU A 42 15.47 -12.25 10.27
N ALA A 43 14.29 -11.67 10.52
CA ALA A 43 13.02 -12.20 10.07
C ALA A 43 12.95 -12.32 8.54
N VAL A 44 13.38 -11.28 7.81
CA VAL A 44 13.47 -11.28 6.35
C VAL A 44 14.43 -12.34 5.86
N ARG A 45 15.67 -12.39 6.38
CA ARG A 45 16.67 -13.40 6.00
C ARG A 45 16.15 -14.81 6.22
N ARG A 46 15.42 -15.05 7.32
CA ARG A 46 14.82 -16.35 7.58
C ARG A 46 13.75 -16.69 6.54
N LEU A 47 12.85 -15.77 6.21
CA LEU A 47 11.84 -15.96 5.18
C LEU A 47 12.45 -16.17 3.78
N GLU A 48 13.55 -15.47 3.46
CA GLU A 48 14.31 -15.65 2.22
C GLU A 48 14.97 -17.03 2.17
N SER A 49 15.60 -17.48 3.26
CA SER A 49 16.22 -18.82 3.33
C SER A 49 15.21 -19.95 3.13
N LEU A 50 13.95 -19.71 3.50
CA LEU A 50 12.83 -20.62 3.28
C LEU A 50 12.19 -20.44 1.90
N GLY A 51 12.61 -19.44 1.12
CA GLY A 51 12.12 -19.13 -0.22
C GLY A 51 10.73 -18.50 -0.24
N TYR A 52 10.25 -17.93 0.86
CA TYR A 52 8.92 -17.29 0.93
C TYR A 52 8.95 -15.84 0.47
N VAL A 53 10.04 -15.12 0.68
CA VAL A 53 10.19 -13.74 0.20
C VAL A 53 11.45 -13.59 -0.62
N SER A 54 11.53 -12.49 -1.37
CA SER A 54 12.76 -12.02 -2.02
C SER A 54 13.00 -10.56 -1.65
N SER A 55 14.26 -10.22 -1.33
CA SER A 55 14.70 -8.87 -1.08
C SER A 55 15.48 -8.30 -2.27
N ARG A 56 15.30 -7.00 -2.54
CA ARG A 56 16.08 -6.24 -3.51
C ARG A 56 16.39 -4.87 -2.95
N LYS A 57 17.62 -4.41 -3.13
CA LYS A 57 18.00 -3.02 -2.81
C LYS A 57 17.59 -2.10 -3.96
N ILE A 58 16.76 -1.10 -3.66
CA ILE A 58 16.22 -0.16 -4.64
C ILE A 58 16.32 1.25 -4.04
N SER A 59 16.77 2.22 -4.84
CA SER A 59 16.72 3.63 -4.46
C SER A 59 15.29 4.14 -4.54
N VAL A 60 14.71 4.50 -3.40
CA VAL A 60 13.35 5.03 -3.28
C VAL A 60 13.35 6.24 -2.37
N ARG A 61 12.42 7.17 -2.58
CA ARG A 61 12.23 8.30 -1.70
C ARG A 61 11.73 7.85 -0.33
N GLN A 62 12.40 8.30 0.71
CA GLN A 62 11.95 8.13 2.08
C GLN A 62 10.85 9.15 2.34
N LEU A 63 9.60 8.68 2.30
CA LEU A 63 8.46 9.50 2.66
C LEU A 63 8.20 9.37 4.16
N GLY A 64 7.74 10.45 4.78
CA GLY A 64 7.21 10.35 6.14
C GLY A 64 5.99 9.43 6.20
N LEU A 65 5.60 9.03 7.42
CA LEU A 65 4.43 8.20 7.66
C LEU A 65 3.17 8.74 6.95
N HIS A 66 2.24 7.86 6.62
CA HIS A 66 0.94 8.30 6.14
C HIS A 66 0.26 9.14 7.24
N GLN A 67 -0.06 10.40 6.93
CA GLN A 67 -0.58 11.35 7.92
C GLN A 67 -2.10 11.46 7.86
N ALA A 68 -2.63 11.77 6.67
CA ALA A 68 -4.05 11.94 6.41
C ALA A 68 -4.28 11.76 4.91
N PRO A 69 -5.52 11.54 4.46
CA PRO A 69 -5.85 11.62 3.04
C PRO A 69 -5.51 12.98 2.43
N LEU A 70 -5.19 13.02 1.14
CA LEU A 70 -5.13 14.25 0.36
C LEU A 70 -6.52 14.87 0.19
N PHE A 71 -7.53 14.01 0.06
CA PHE A 71 -8.92 14.38 -0.13
C PHE A 71 -9.82 13.17 0.12
N GLN A 72 -11.02 13.41 0.64
CA GLN A 72 -12.08 12.42 0.82
C GLN A 72 -13.37 12.94 0.19
N TRP A 73 -14.10 12.02 -0.44
CA TRP A 73 -15.38 12.28 -1.10
C TRP A 73 -16.42 11.27 -0.64
N SER A 74 -17.67 11.71 -0.58
CA SER A 74 -18.84 10.85 -0.46
C SER A 74 -19.91 11.29 -1.46
N PRO A 75 -20.62 10.34 -2.10
CA PRO A 75 -21.71 10.67 -3.02
C PRO A 75 -22.75 11.58 -2.36
N GLY A 76 -23.21 12.61 -3.08
CA GLY A 76 -24.17 13.59 -2.58
C GLY A 76 -23.56 14.80 -1.89
N GLN A 77 -22.23 14.86 -1.72
CA GLN A 77 -21.56 16.10 -1.33
C GLN A 77 -21.67 17.16 -2.45
N SER A 78 -21.80 18.43 -2.07
CA SER A 78 -21.99 19.54 -3.01
C SER A 78 -20.69 20.17 -3.48
N GLU A 79 -19.62 20.09 -2.69
CA GLU A 79 -18.35 20.74 -2.99
C GLU A 79 -17.47 19.85 -3.88
N MET A 80 -17.24 20.29 -5.12
CA MET A 80 -16.32 19.60 -6.02
C MET A 80 -14.86 19.75 -5.57
N PRO A 81 -14.03 18.71 -5.73
CA PRO A 81 -12.61 18.77 -5.39
C PRO A 81 -11.84 19.82 -6.20
N ASP A 82 -10.99 20.57 -5.51
CA ASP A 82 -9.96 21.39 -6.13
C ASP A 82 -8.76 20.50 -6.51
N PHE A 83 -8.80 19.91 -7.71
CA PHE A 83 -7.76 19.00 -8.17
C PHE A 83 -6.37 19.65 -8.29
N ALA A 84 -6.30 20.98 -8.46
CA ALA A 84 -5.03 21.70 -8.47
C ALA A 84 -4.40 21.71 -7.07
N LYS A 85 -5.20 21.96 -6.03
CA LYS A 85 -4.76 21.86 -4.63
C LYS A 85 -4.38 20.44 -4.27
N ILE A 86 -5.17 19.43 -4.65
CA ILE A 86 -4.86 18.02 -4.39
C ILE A 86 -3.52 17.64 -5.06
N ALA A 87 -3.33 17.98 -6.34
CA ALA A 87 -2.07 17.72 -7.04
C ALA A 87 -0.87 18.45 -6.40
N ALA A 88 -1.07 19.69 -5.94
CA ALA A 88 -0.03 20.43 -5.24
C ALA A 88 0.35 19.80 -3.89
N ALA A 89 -0.63 19.35 -3.11
CA ALA A 89 -0.42 18.64 -1.86
C ALA A 89 0.28 17.28 -2.12
N ASN A 90 -0.14 16.54 -3.15
CA ASN A 90 0.53 15.31 -3.56
C ASN A 90 2.00 15.53 -3.89
N ARG A 91 2.32 16.52 -4.72
CA ARG A 91 3.71 16.88 -5.04
C ARG A 91 4.55 17.18 -3.80
N LYS A 92 3.97 17.77 -2.75
CA LYS A 92 4.64 18.00 -1.47
C LYS A 92 4.91 16.70 -0.72
N ARG A 93 3.96 15.75 -0.71
CA ARG A 93 4.14 14.42 -0.09
C ARG A 93 5.32 13.67 -0.67
N TRP A 94 5.56 13.81 -1.97
CA TRP A 94 6.64 13.13 -2.69
C TRP A 94 8.01 13.83 -2.61
N ARG A 95 8.22 14.81 -1.74
CA ARG A 95 9.49 15.56 -1.59
C ARG A 95 10.58 14.87 -0.75
N GLY A 96 10.47 13.57 -0.49
CA GLY A 96 11.46 12.82 0.30
C GLY A 96 12.81 12.64 -0.40
N ASP A 97 13.86 12.46 0.41
CA ASP A 97 15.21 12.14 -0.05
C ASP A 97 15.32 10.70 -0.56
N LEU A 98 16.15 10.48 -1.58
CA LEU A 98 16.40 9.14 -2.10
C LEU A 98 17.32 8.36 -1.13
N ALA A 99 16.90 7.16 -0.75
CA ALA A 99 17.73 6.23 0.01
C ALA A 99 17.67 4.82 -0.58
N CYS A 100 18.78 4.10 -0.46
CA CYS A 100 18.86 2.69 -0.84
C CYS A 100 18.09 1.85 0.18
N THR A 101 16.94 1.32 -0.23
CA THR A 101 15.99 0.61 0.63
C THR A 101 15.92 -0.86 0.25
N SER A 102 15.95 -1.75 1.25
CA SER A 102 15.68 -3.17 1.06
C SER A 102 14.17 -3.39 0.93
N VAL A 103 13.73 -3.67 -0.29
CA VAL A 103 12.32 -3.91 -0.65
C VAL A 103 12.07 -5.41 -0.72
N ILE A 104 11.07 -5.86 0.01
CA ILE A 104 10.70 -7.25 0.22
C ILE A 104 9.41 -7.55 -0.53
N SER A 105 9.35 -8.67 -1.22
CA SER A 105 8.15 -9.14 -1.95
C SER A 105 7.95 -10.64 -1.79
N ALA A 106 6.71 -11.10 -1.89
CA ALA A 106 6.38 -12.52 -1.84
C ALA A 106 6.88 -13.26 -3.10
N THR A 107 7.39 -14.47 -2.91
CA THR A 107 7.73 -15.37 -4.03
C THR A 107 6.50 -16.15 -4.49
N PRO A 108 6.54 -16.80 -5.67
CA PRO A 108 5.50 -17.76 -6.06
C PRO A 108 5.27 -18.88 -5.04
N LYS A 109 6.32 -19.28 -4.30
CA LYS A 109 6.22 -20.29 -3.23
C LYS A 109 5.36 -19.77 -2.08
N ALA A 110 5.51 -18.52 -1.67
CA ALA A 110 4.66 -17.92 -0.64
C ALA A 110 3.21 -17.81 -1.10
N HIS A 111 2.94 -17.37 -2.33
CA HIS A 111 1.57 -17.32 -2.84
C HIS A 111 0.89 -18.70 -2.87
N LYS A 112 1.61 -19.76 -3.23
CA LYS A 112 1.08 -21.14 -3.13
C LYS A 112 0.72 -21.53 -1.69
N ARG A 113 1.45 -21.01 -0.69
CA ARG A 113 1.28 -21.35 0.73
C ARG A 113 0.23 -20.50 1.45
N PHE A 114 0.13 -19.22 1.11
CA PHE A 114 -0.68 -18.22 1.82
C PHE A 114 -1.85 -17.66 0.97
N GLY A 115 -1.91 -18.04 -0.31
CA GLY A 115 -2.90 -17.57 -1.27
C GLY A 115 -2.56 -16.22 -1.91
N GLY A 116 -3.57 -15.61 -2.51
CA GLY A 116 -3.45 -14.34 -3.23
C GLY A 116 -2.96 -14.49 -4.67
N THR A 117 -3.01 -13.39 -5.41
CA THR A 117 -2.66 -13.35 -6.84
C THR A 117 -1.22 -12.89 -7.01
N PRO A 118 -0.30 -13.73 -7.53
CA PRO A 118 1.08 -13.31 -7.73
C PRO A 118 1.16 -12.22 -8.81
N ARG A 119 1.84 -11.12 -8.51
CA ARG A 119 2.16 -10.06 -9.47
C ARG A 119 3.65 -9.71 -9.37
N ARG A 120 4.29 -9.56 -10.53
CA ARG A 120 5.69 -9.16 -10.59
C ARG A 120 5.83 -7.70 -10.15
N VAL A 121 6.70 -7.46 -9.17
CA VAL A 121 7.09 -6.10 -8.75
C VAL A 121 7.75 -5.37 -9.92
N ARG A 122 7.24 -4.17 -10.22
CA ARG A 122 7.75 -3.27 -11.25
C ARG A 122 8.50 -2.13 -10.58
N LEU A 123 9.74 -1.87 -11.00
CA LEU A 123 10.60 -0.88 -10.34
C LEU A 123 9.97 0.51 -10.27
N GLN A 124 9.23 0.91 -11.31
CA GLN A 124 8.54 2.18 -11.37
C GLN A 124 7.30 2.28 -10.44
N GLU A 125 6.80 1.15 -9.94
CA GLU A 125 5.64 1.08 -9.02
C GLU A 125 6.08 0.91 -7.56
N VAL A 126 7.36 0.64 -7.26
CA VAL A 126 7.83 0.31 -5.89
C VAL A 126 7.53 1.42 -4.88
N GLU A 127 7.86 2.66 -5.22
CA GLU A 127 7.58 3.83 -4.36
C GLU A 127 6.09 3.94 -4.04
N HIS A 128 5.25 3.70 -5.04
CA HIS A 128 3.79 3.69 -4.91
C HIS A 128 3.31 2.53 -4.04
N ASP A 129 3.76 1.29 -4.31
CA ASP A 129 3.34 0.11 -3.56
C ASP A 129 3.80 0.15 -2.09
N LEU A 130 4.97 0.73 -1.80
CA LEU A 130 5.40 1.01 -0.41
C LEU A 130 4.44 1.96 0.29
N ARG A 131 3.92 2.97 -0.43
CA ARG A 131 2.94 3.91 0.11
C ARG A 131 1.57 3.28 0.33
N VAL A 132 1.14 2.37 -0.55
CA VAL A 132 -0.05 1.53 -0.32
C VAL A 132 0.11 0.72 0.97
N ALA A 133 1.31 0.17 1.22
CA ALA A 133 1.56 -0.56 2.46
C ALA A 133 1.50 0.31 3.71
N ASP A 134 2.08 1.53 3.71
CA ASP A 134 1.93 2.47 4.83
C ASP A 134 0.46 2.81 5.10
N LEU A 135 -0.34 3.01 4.04
CA LEU A 135 -1.77 3.26 4.18
C LEU A 135 -2.48 2.07 4.83
N TRP A 136 -2.19 0.85 4.37
CA TRP A 136 -2.74 -0.37 4.95
C TRP A 136 -2.44 -0.48 6.46
N PHE A 137 -1.20 -0.24 6.88
CA PHE A 137 -0.84 -0.23 8.32
C PHE A 137 -1.60 0.85 9.09
N SER A 138 -1.66 2.07 8.55
CA SER A 138 -2.37 3.18 9.22
C SER A 138 -3.86 2.91 9.43
N LEU A 139 -4.51 2.25 8.47
CA LEU A 139 -5.94 1.93 8.55
C LEU A 139 -6.20 0.71 9.43
N SER A 140 -5.34 -0.31 9.39
CA SER A 140 -5.52 -1.57 10.14
C SER A 140 -5.33 -1.40 11.63
N ALA A 141 -4.53 -0.41 12.05
CA ALA A 141 -4.37 -0.08 13.47
C ALA A 141 -5.66 0.45 14.12
N VAL A 142 -6.57 1.01 13.32
CA VAL A 142 -7.77 1.71 13.83
C VAL A 142 -9.03 0.84 13.74
N GLN A 143 -9.06 -0.16 12.86
CA GLN A 143 -10.28 -0.94 12.59
C GLN A 143 -9.99 -2.30 11.94
N GLN A 144 -10.91 -3.26 12.10
CA GLN A 144 -10.90 -4.47 11.28
C GLN A 144 -11.24 -4.08 9.83
N LEU A 145 -10.26 -4.23 8.93
CA LEU A 145 -10.40 -3.89 7.52
C LEU A 145 -10.85 -5.11 6.71
N ASP A 146 -11.96 -5.00 5.98
CA ASP A 146 -12.16 -5.81 4.77
C ASP A 146 -11.48 -5.10 3.60
N TRP A 147 -10.15 -5.06 3.64
CA TRP A 147 -9.31 -4.47 2.61
C TRP A 147 -9.14 -5.46 1.46
N LYS A 148 -9.40 -4.98 0.23
CA LYS A 148 -9.16 -5.72 -1.00
C LYS A 148 -8.23 -4.92 -1.91
N THR A 149 -7.09 -5.51 -2.24
CA THR A 149 -6.10 -4.92 -3.16
C THR A 149 -6.56 -5.00 -4.61
N GLU A 150 -6.03 -4.13 -5.47
CA GLU A 150 -6.23 -4.16 -6.93
C GLU A 150 -6.14 -5.58 -7.54
N ASP A 151 -5.19 -6.40 -7.08
CA ASP A 151 -4.92 -7.74 -7.62
C ASP A 151 -5.92 -8.80 -7.15
N SER A 152 -6.68 -8.50 -6.10
CA SER A 152 -7.78 -9.34 -5.60
C SER A 152 -9.13 -8.98 -6.23
N LEU A 153 -9.24 -7.81 -6.87
CA LEU A 153 -10.46 -7.35 -7.51
C LEU A 153 -10.69 -8.08 -8.83
N ALA A 154 -11.95 -8.48 -9.09
CA ALA A 154 -12.33 -8.99 -10.39
C ALA A 154 -12.10 -7.93 -11.47
N LYS A 155 -11.62 -8.33 -12.65
CA LYS A 155 -11.15 -7.42 -13.71
C LYS A 155 -12.13 -6.31 -14.07
N ASN A 156 -13.43 -6.58 -14.00
CA ASN A 156 -14.50 -5.66 -14.41
C ASN A 156 -15.34 -5.16 -13.23
N ALA A 157 -14.94 -5.43 -11.98
CA ALA A 157 -15.71 -5.03 -10.79
C ALA A 157 -15.93 -3.51 -10.71
N PHE A 158 -15.02 -2.73 -11.31
CA PHE A 158 -15.05 -1.28 -11.33
C PHE A 158 -14.98 -0.71 -12.75
N GLY A 159 -15.52 -1.45 -13.73
CA GLY A 159 -15.46 -1.06 -15.14
C GLY A 159 -14.06 -1.22 -15.73
N ASN A 160 -13.59 -0.23 -16.48
CA ASN A 160 -12.30 -0.27 -17.19
C ASN A 160 -11.10 0.24 -16.37
N ARG A 161 -11.32 0.67 -15.12
CA ARG A 161 -10.28 1.14 -14.19
C ARG A 161 -10.43 0.42 -12.86
N ARG A 162 -9.31 -0.03 -12.30
CA ARG A 162 -9.26 -0.63 -10.96
C ARG A 162 -8.60 0.37 -10.01
N PRO A 163 -9.15 0.53 -8.79
CA PRO A 163 -8.48 1.30 -7.76
C PRO A 163 -7.32 0.51 -7.16
N ASP A 164 -6.43 1.19 -6.44
CA ASP A 164 -5.33 0.53 -5.73
C ASP A 164 -5.83 -0.41 -4.64
N ALA A 165 -6.89 0.01 -3.96
CA ALA A 165 -7.64 -0.83 -3.04
C ALA A 165 -9.08 -0.38 -2.86
N VAL A 166 -9.87 -1.24 -2.25
CA VAL A 166 -11.17 -0.89 -1.69
C VAL A 166 -11.29 -1.38 -0.26
N LEU A 167 -12.12 -0.68 0.51
CA LEU A 167 -12.48 -1.04 1.86
C LEU A 167 -13.98 -1.33 1.91
N GLU A 168 -14.36 -2.55 2.31
CA GLU A 168 -15.77 -2.97 2.41
C GLU A 168 -16.24 -2.95 3.87
N GLN A 169 -16.89 -1.87 4.29
CA GLN A 169 -17.41 -1.72 5.66
C GLN A 169 -18.85 -1.23 5.62
N GLY A 170 -19.76 -2.10 5.19
CA GLY A 170 -21.16 -1.77 4.90
C GLY A 170 -21.34 -0.97 3.60
N ILE A 171 -20.43 -0.06 3.30
CA ILE A 171 -20.32 0.66 2.02
C ILE A 171 -18.90 0.44 1.47
N THR A 172 -18.78 0.22 0.16
CA THR A 172 -17.50 0.12 -0.53
C THR A 172 -16.88 1.51 -0.68
N LYS A 173 -15.75 1.75 0.01
CA LYS A 173 -14.91 2.93 -0.18
C LYS A 173 -13.76 2.61 -1.12
N VAL A 174 -13.55 3.46 -2.11
CA VAL A 174 -12.44 3.40 -3.06
C VAL A 174 -11.24 4.13 -2.48
N ILE A 175 -10.07 3.50 -2.57
CA ILE A 175 -8.79 4.04 -2.12
C ILE A 175 -7.86 4.15 -3.34
N GLU A 176 -7.37 5.35 -3.63
CA GLU A 176 -6.35 5.62 -4.66
C GLU A 176 -5.16 6.31 -4.02
N VAL A 177 -3.98 5.71 -4.10
CA VAL A 177 -2.73 6.30 -3.64
C VAL A 177 -2.18 7.17 -4.77
N ALA A 178 -2.17 8.49 -4.57
CA ALA A 178 -1.77 9.41 -5.62
C ALA A 178 -0.27 9.28 -5.90
N GLY A 179 0.09 8.71 -7.06
CA GLY A 179 1.47 8.59 -7.49
C GLY A 179 2.15 9.95 -7.72
N ARG A 180 3.49 9.99 -7.63
CA ARG A 180 4.32 11.20 -7.75
C ARG A 180 3.98 12.11 -8.93
N SER A 181 3.67 11.53 -10.09
CA SER A 181 3.42 12.25 -11.34
C SER A 181 1.94 12.56 -11.60
N TYR A 182 1.05 12.31 -10.64
CA TYR A 182 -0.38 12.55 -10.84
C TYR A 182 -0.64 14.06 -11.01
N SER A 183 -1.14 14.42 -12.19
CA SER A 183 -1.62 15.76 -12.53
C SER A 183 -3.04 15.98 -12.03
N SER A 184 -3.49 17.23 -12.01
CA SER A 184 -4.90 17.57 -11.74
C SER A 184 -5.85 16.83 -12.68
N THR A 185 -5.55 16.80 -13.99
CA THR A 185 -6.34 16.08 -14.99
C THR A 185 -6.42 14.57 -14.71
N LYS A 186 -5.32 13.96 -14.24
CA LYS A 186 -5.34 12.53 -13.89
C LYS A 186 -6.21 12.27 -12.66
N LEU A 187 -6.10 13.12 -11.63
CA LEU A 187 -6.92 13.03 -10.43
C LEU A 187 -8.41 13.24 -10.75
N GLU A 188 -8.72 14.21 -11.61
CA GLU A 188 -10.07 14.47 -12.10
C GLU A 188 -10.65 13.28 -12.86
N ALA A 189 -9.86 12.67 -13.76
CA ALA A 189 -10.31 11.48 -14.48
C ALA A 189 -10.59 10.30 -13.53
N ILE A 190 -9.81 10.13 -12.46
CA ILE A 190 -10.05 9.10 -11.44
C ILE A 190 -11.32 9.44 -10.64
N PHE A 191 -11.48 10.70 -10.24
CA PHE A 191 -12.67 11.15 -9.53
C PHE A 191 -13.93 10.93 -10.36
N ASN A 192 -13.96 11.37 -11.62
CA ASN A 192 -15.11 11.19 -12.49
C ASN A 192 -15.47 9.71 -12.70
N HIS A 193 -14.50 8.81 -12.62
CA HIS A 193 -14.73 7.37 -12.69
C HIS A 193 -15.35 6.81 -11.40
N PHE A 194 -14.94 7.30 -10.22
CA PHE A 194 -15.31 6.72 -8.93
C PHE A 194 -16.25 7.56 -8.06
N ASN A 195 -16.66 8.77 -8.48
CA ASN A 195 -17.43 9.71 -7.65
C ASN A 195 -18.83 9.22 -7.25
N HIS A 196 -19.30 8.11 -7.83
CA HIS A 196 -20.53 7.42 -7.43
C HIS A 196 -20.35 6.54 -6.18
N LEU A 197 -19.12 6.39 -5.69
CA LEU A 197 -18.75 5.72 -4.45
C LEU A 197 -17.98 6.69 -3.52
N PRO A 198 -17.92 6.43 -2.21
CA PRO A 198 -16.96 7.09 -1.34
C PRO A 198 -15.55 6.87 -1.88
N LEU A 199 -14.78 7.95 -2.03
CA LEU A 199 -13.44 7.94 -2.63
C LEU A 199 -12.45 8.65 -1.72
N GLU A 200 -11.26 8.08 -1.57
CA GLU A 200 -10.16 8.67 -0.85
C GLU A 200 -8.92 8.73 -1.76
N PHE A 201 -8.37 9.94 -1.92
CA PHE A 201 -7.02 10.11 -2.44
C PHE A 201 -6.04 10.11 -1.27
N ALA A 202 -5.11 9.17 -1.26
CA ALA A 202 -4.09 8.97 -0.23
C ALA A 202 -2.69 9.42 -0.66
#